data_AF-A0A923MM42-F1
#
_entry.id   AF-A0A923MM42-F1
#
_cell.length_a   1.000
_cell.length_b   1.000
_cell.length_c   1.000
_cell.angle_alpha   90.00
_cell.angle_beta   90.00
_cell.angle_gamma   90.00
#
_symmetry.space_group_name_H-M   'P 1'
#
loop_
_entity.id
_entity.type
_entity.pdbx_description
1 polymer ?
#
loop_
_entity_poly.entity_id
_entity_poly.type
_entity_poly.pdbx_seq_one_letter_code
_entity_poly.pdbx_strand_id
1 'polypeptide(L)'
;MNVDIYRRSEPGNKLSYLIVPTGQPIPEEATNVDWQARKQAVHVDDAVEHLHPYEIDNPRAQIEEKGYAITSVYHQVASQGDAP
;
A
#
# COMPACT_ATOMS: atom_id res chain seq x y z
N MET A 1 13.51 -1.54 6.04
CA MET A 1 13.55 -0.34 5.16
C MET A 1 12.56 0.72 5.64
N ASN A 2 12.76 1.99 5.32
CA ASN A 2 11.78 3.05 5.63
C ASN A 2 10.88 3.28 4.41
N VAL A 3 9.56 3.31 4.64
CA VAL A 3 8.56 3.54 3.60
C VAL A 3 7.54 4.58 4.02
N ASP A 4 7.00 5.27 3.04
CA ASP A 4 5.88 6.18 3.16
C ASP A 4 4.60 5.44 2.77
N ILE A 5 3.67 5.35 3.72
CA ILE A 5 2.37 4.69 3.56
C ILE A 5 1.30 5.72 3.21
N TYR A 6 0.70 5.52 2.04
CA TYR A 6 -0.44 6.24 1.56
C TYR A 6 -1.68 5.35 1.52
N ARG A 7 -2.84 5.97 1.64
CA ARG A 7 -4.14 5.29 1.49
C ARG A 7 -5.02 6.06 0.51
N ARG A 8 -5.88 5.35 -0.20
CA ARG A 8 -7.00 5.95 -0.93
C ARG A 8 -8.28 5.22 -0.64
N SER A 9 -9.38 5.96 -0.71
CA SER A 9 -10.71 5.38 -0.80
C SER A 9 -11.07 5.22 -2.26
N GLU A 10 -11.47 4.02 -2.65
CA GLU A 10 -11.95 3.70 -3.99
C GLU A 10 -13.47 3.68 -4.03
N PRO A 11 -14.07 3.92 -5.22
CA PRO A 11 -15.48 3.69 -5.42
C PRO A 11 -15.83 2.22 -5.13
N GLY A 12 -16.88 2.00 -4.34
CA GLY A 12 -17.31 0.67 -3.91
C GLY A 12 -16.81 0.24 -2.52
N ASN A 13 -16.53 1.20 -1.63
CA ASN A 13 -16.06 0.99 -0.24
C ASN A 13 -14.69 0.33 -0.11
N LYS A 14 -13.92 0.22 -1.19
CA LYS A 14 -12.59 -0.40 -1.14
C LYS A 14 -11.57 0.62 -0.65
N LEU A 15 -10.58 0.15 0.11
CA LEU A 15 -9.43 0.94 0.52
C LEU A 15 -8.20 0.38 -0.17
N SER A 16 -7.47 1.20 -0.91
CA SER A 16 -6.15 0.82 -1.40
C SER A 16 -5.07 1.45 -0.54
N TYR A 17 -4.00 0.70 -0.31
CA TYR A 17 -2.82 1.17 0.36
C TYR A 17 -1.64 1.11 -0.57
N LEU A 18 -0.88 2.20 -0.63
CA LEU A 18 0.33 2.33 -1.41
C LEU A 18 1.49 2.56 -0.45
N ILE A 19 2.58 1.85 -0.63
CA ILE A 19 3.82 2.05 0.09
C ILE A 19 4.92 2.37 -0.90
N VAL A 20 5.62 3.45 -0.63
CA VAL A 20 6.73 3.91 -1.45
C VAL A 20 7.97 3.97 -0.56
N PRO A 21 9.12 3.47 -1.01
CA PRO A 21 10.38 3.63 -0.27
C PRO A 21 10.65 5.10 -0.03
N THR A 22 11.05 5.44 1.19
CA THR A 22 11.37 6.83 1.52
C THR A 22 12.48 7.34 0.61
N GLY A 23 12.19 8.44 -0.11
CA GLY A 23 13.09 9.02 -1.10
C GLY A 23 12.85 8.57 -2.54
N GLN A 24 11.92 7.62 -2.79
CA GLN A 24 11.45 7.32 -4.14
C GLN A 24 10.20 8.13 -4.50
N PRO A 25 10.08 8.59 -5.76
CA PRO A 25 8.87 9.25 -6.22
C PRO A 25 7.71 8.26 -6.35
N ILE A 26 6.49 8.75 -6.13
CA ILE A 26 5.27 8.00 -6.45
C ILE A 26 5.24 7.78 -7.99
N PRO A 27 4.98 6.56 -8.47
CA PRO A 27 4.92 6.25 -9.90
C PRO A 27 3.78 7.03 -10.59
N GLU A 28 3.94 7.41 -11.86
CA GLU A 28 2.94 8.18 -12.62
C GLU A 28 1.55 7.53 -12.66
N GLU A 29 1.48 6.18 -12.67
CA GLU A 29 0.22 5.43 -12.54
C GLU A 29 -0.54 5.74 -11.24
N ALA A 30 0.19 6.08 -10.18
CA ALA A 30 -0.38 6.43 -8.89
C ALA A 30 -0.38 7.95 -8.64
N THR A 31 0.41 8.77 -9.34
CA THR A 31 0.38 10.25 -9.15
C THR A 31 -0.93 10.87 -9.60
N ASN A 32 -1.66 10.20 -10.50
CA ASN A 32 -2.94 10.69 -11.02
C ASN A 32 -4.11 10.51 -10.03
N VAL A 33 -3.82 10.05 -8.81
CA VAL A 33 -4.81 9.75 -7.78
C VAL A 33 -4.44 10.50 -6.50
N ASP A 34 -5.44 11.08 -5.84
CA ASP A 34 -5.30 11.73 -4.53
C ASP A 34 -5.05 10.70 -3.42
N TRP A 35 -3.78 10.30 -3.28
CA TRP A 35 -3.31 9.49 -2.17
C TRP A 35 -3.23 10.32 -0.89
N GLN A 36 -3.95 9.88 0.15
CA GLN A 36 -3.84 10.48 1.47
C GLN A 36 -2.65 9.86 2.20
N ALA A 37 -1.65 10.68 2.54
CA ALA A 37 -0.55 10.26 3.41
C ALA A 37 -1.12 9.79 4.76
N ARG A 38 -0.96 8.50 5.05
CA ARG A 38 -1.44 7.91 6.31
C ARG A 38 -0.32 7.89 7.35
N LYS A 39 0.87 7.45 6.94
CA LYS A 39 2.09 7.46 7.75
C LYS A 39 3.30 7.67 6.85
N GLN A 40 4.30 8.36 7.33
CA GLN A 40 5.53 8.63 6.61
C GLN A 40 6.73 8.13 7.40
N ALA A 41 7.83 7.78 6.72
CA ALA A 41 9.03 7.21 7.33
C ALA A 41 8.73 6.03 8.29
N VAL A 42 7.84 5.14 7.87
CA VAL A 42 7.51 3.94 8.64
C VAL A 42 8.61 2.92 8.47
N HIS A 43 9.18 2.49 9.60
CA HIS A 43 10.09 1.37 9.60
C HIS A 43 9.32 0.08 9.33
N VAL A 44 9.62 -0.56 8.20
CA VAL A 44 9.08 -1.85 7.80
C VAL A 44 10.25 -2.80 7.67
N ASP A 45 10.22 -3.91 8.40
CA ASP A 45 11.21 -4.97 8.25
C ASP A 45 11.23 -5.46 6.79
N ASP A 46 12.42 -5.58 6.19
CA ASP A 46 12.52 -6.04 4.80
C ASP A 46 12.15 -7.52 4.65
N ALA A 47 12.21 -8.28 5.76
CA ALA A 47 11.75 -9.66 5.87
C ALA A 47 10.23 -9.78 6.05
N VAL A 48 9.48 -8.67 6.11
CA VAL A 48 8.01 -8.73 6.13
C VAL A 48 7.51 -9.14 4.76
N GLU A 49 7.06 -10.38 4.68
CA GLU A 49 6.34 -10.93 3.54
C GLU A 49 4.91 -10.38 3.50
N HIS A 50 4.30 -10.07 4.65
CA HIS A 50 2.89 -9.63 4.70
C HIS A 50 2.69 -8.45 5.65
N LEU A 51 2.32 -7.30 5.09
CA LEU A 51 2.15 -6.06 5.84
C LEU A 51 0.69 -5.92 6.32
N HIS A 52 0.34 -6.62 7.41
CA HIS A 52 -0.92 -6.39 8.11
C HIS A 52 -0.87 -5.06 8.88
N PRO A 53 -1.94 -4.24 8.90
CA PRO A 53 -3.31 -4.46 8.39
C PRO A 53 -3.58 -3.93 6.97
N TYR A 54 -2.55 -3.74 6.15
CA TYR A 54 -2.66 -3.10 4.84
C TYR A 54 -2.88 -4.11 3.69
N GLU A 55 -2.85 -5.41 4.01
CA GLU A 55 -2.98 -6.52 3.04
C GLU A 55 -2.06 -6.33 1.84
N ILE A 56 -0.80 -5.99 2.13
CA ILE A 56 0.25 -5.87 1.11
C ILE A 56 1.14 -7.09 1.22
N ASP A 57 1.07 -7.89 0.17
CA ASP A 57 1.82 -9.13 0.00
C ASP A 57 3.15 -8.82 -0.69
N ASN A 58 4.22 -9.37 -0.15
CA ASN A 58 5.61 -9.18 -0.51
C ASN A 58 5.93 -7.73 -0.92
N PRO A 59 5.82 -6.76 0.02
CA PRO A 59 6.05 -5.35 -0.27
C PRO A 59 7.45 -5.12 -0.87
N ARG A 60 8.44 -5.90 -0.42
CA ARG A 60 9.81 -5.84 -0.93
C ARG A 60 9.89 -6.27 -2.39
N ALA A 61 9.29 -7.41 -2.76
CA ALA A 61 9.34 -7.90 -4.14
C ALA A 61 8.68 -6.91 -5.10
N GLN A 62 7.51 -6.37 -4.75
CA GLN A 62 6.85 -5.35 -5.55
C GLN A 62 7.69 -4.07 -5.68
N ILE A 63 8.32 -3.62 -4.59
CA ILE A 63 9.22 -2.46 -4.61
C ILE A 63 10.44 -2.72 -5.49
N GLU A 64 11.03 -3.93 -5.43
CA GLU A 64 12.16 -4.31 -6.29
C GLU A 64 11.76 -4.40 -7.77
N GLU A 65 10.52 -4.80 -8.07
CA GLU A 65 10.02 -4.92 -9.44
C GLU A 65 9.54 -3.59 -10.04
N LYS A 66 8.86 -2.74 -9.25
CA LYS A 66 8.14 -1.55 -9.74
C LYS A 66 8.62 -0.24 -9.10
N GLY A 67 9.35 -0.29 -7.99
CA GLY A 67 9.73 0.88 -7.17
C GLY A 67 8.71 1.23 -6.07
N TYR A 68 7.59 0.52 -6.00
CA TYR A 68 6.54 0.73 -4.99
C TYR A 68 5.79 -0.58 -4.75
N ALA A 69 5.07 -0.65 -3.64
CA ALA A 69 4.17 -1.75 -3.38
C ALA A 69 2.76 -1.23 -3.10
N ILE A 70 1.76 -1.97 -3.55
CA ILE A 70 0.35 -1.62 -3.38
C ILE A 70 -0.41 -2.85 -2.90
N THR A 71 -1.48 -2.65 -2.14
CA THR A 71 -2.39 -3.74 -1.81
C THR A 71 -2.84 -4.43 -3.09
N SER A 72 -2.77 -5.76 -3.10
CA SER A 72 -3.07 -6.54 -4.31
C SER A 72 -4.53 -6.31 -4.71
N VAL A 73 -4.77 -5.91 -5.96
CA VAL A 73 -6.14 -5.78 -6.51
C VAL A 73 -6.87 -7.14 -6.48
N TYR A 74 -6.12 -8.25 -6.45
CA TYR A 74 -6.60 -9.62 -6.32
C TYR A 74 -6.90 -10.03 -4.87
N HIS A 75 -6.32 -9.36 -3.88
CA HIS A 75 -6.55 -9.54 -2.45
C HIS A 75 -7.06 -8.21 -1.88
N GLN A 76 -8.15 -7.71 -2.46
CA GLN A 76 -8.81 -6.53 -1.92
C GLN A 76 -9.45 -6.91 -0.59
N VAL A 77 -9.11 -6.19 0.47
CA VAL A 77 -9.88 -6.20 1.71
C VAL A 77 -11.31 -5.89 1.30
N ALA A 78 -12.21 -6.87 1.35
CA ALA A 78 -13.62 -6.55 1.36
C ALA A 78 -13.79 -5.62 2.56
N SER A 79 -14.27 -4.39 2.33
CA SER A 79 -14.74 -3.53 3.41
C SER A 79 -15.77 -4.33 4.17
N GLN A 80 -15.31 -4.94 5.26
CA GLN A 80 -15.99 -6.03 5.91
C GLN A 80 -17.33 -5.48 6.39
N GLY A 81 -18.40 -5.97 5.78
CA GLY A 81 -19.72 -5.87 6.38
C GLY A 81 -19.63 -6.59 7.70
N ASP A 82 -19.74 -5.83 8.78
CA ASP A 82 -20.20 -6.33 10.06
C ASP A 82 -21.59 -6.93 9.83
N ALA A 83 -21.68 -8.25 9.76
CA ALA A 83 -22.93 -8.98 9.95
C ALA A 83 -22.62 -10.41 10.44
N PRO A 84 -23.26 -10.85 11.53
CA PRO A 84 -23.04 -12.13 12.20
C PRO A 84 -23.53 -13.35 11.41
#